data_AF-A0A099MIB4-F1
#
_entry.id   AF-A0A099MIB4-F1
#
_cell.length_a   1.000
_cell.length_b   1.000
_cell.length_c   1.000
_cell.angle_alpha   90.00
_cell.angle_beta   90.00
_cell.angle_gamma   90.00
#
_symmetry.space_group_name_H-M   'P 1'
#
loop_
_entity.id
_entity.type
_entity.pdbx_description
1 polymer ?
#
loop_
_entity_poly.entity_id
_entity_poly.type
_entity_poly.pdbx_seq_one_letter_code
_entity_poly.pdbx_strand_id
1 'polypeptide(L)' 'MDLHTCIIVPRNSNVITSNSVEDSLGIIEAQGPKSISTIQINARDGNFIRTYHCNNIEDSLENLMNL' A
#
# COMPACT_ATOMS: atom_id res chain seq x y z
N MET A 1 4.81 13.86 -0.40
CA MET A 1 4.43 13.21 0.88
C MET A 1 5.21 11.93 0.89
N ASP A 2 5.81 11.52 2.00
CA ASP A 2 6.64 10.32 1.99
C ASP A 2 5.83 9.12 2.48
N LEU A 3 6.08 7.93 1.95
CA LEU A 3 5.45 6.74 2.50
C LEU A 3 5.87 6.56 3.97
N HIS A 4 4.90 6.48 4.86
CA HIS A 4 5.12 6.12 6.25
C HIS A 4 4.99 4.61 6.43
N THR A 5 3.89 4.03 5.94
CA THR A 5 3.65 2.58 5.97
C THR A 5 2.57 2.20 4.97
N CYS A 6 2.83 1.20 4.14
CA CYS A 6 1.84 0.49 3.34
C CYS A 6 1.46 -0.82 4.04
N ILE A 7 0.17 -1.05 4.25
CA ILE A 7 -0.39 -2.26 4.83
C ILE A 7 -1.15 -2.99 3.74
N ILE A 8 -0.69 -4.17 3.40
CA ILE A 8 -1.27 -5.04 2.37
C ILE A 8 -1.93 -6.19 3.11
N VAL A 9 -3.23 -6.38 2.90
CA VAL A 9 -4.02 -7.43 3.54
C VAL A 9 -4.38 -8.48 2.49
N PRO A 10 -3.68 -9.62 2.45
CA PRO A 10 -4.00 -10.71 1.54
C PRO A 10 -5.29 -11.42 1.97
N ARG A 11 -5.96 -12.11 1.04
CA ARG A 11 -7.17 -12.89 1.32
C ARG A 11 -6.88 -14.19 2.09
N ASN A 12 -5.74 -14.82 1.83
CA ASN A 12 -5.40 -16.16 2.31
C ASN A 12 -4.04 -16.24 3.03
N SER A 13 -3.49 -15.09 3.46
CA SER A 13 -2.21 -15.07 4.17
C SER A 13 -2.14 -13.91 5.16
N ASN A 14 -1.05 -13.85 5.92
CA ASN A 14 -0.84 -12.84 6.95
C ASN A 14 -0.72 -11.43 6.36
N VAL A 15 -1.11 -10.43 7.15
CA VAL A 15 -0.93 -9.01 6.80
C VAL A 15 0.55 -8.72 6.58
N ILE A 16 0.85 -8.00 5.51
CA ILE A 16 2.19 -7.57 5.15
C ILE A 16 2.28 -6.06 5.33
N THR A 17 3.35 -5.59 5.97
CA THR A 17 3.62 -4.16 6.15
C THR A 17 4.95 -3.81 5.52
N SER A 18 4.98 -2.74 4.75
CA SER A 18 6.18 -2.17 4.15
C SER A 18 6.26 -0.67 4.45
N ASN A 19 7.46 -0.13 4.53
CA ASN A 19 7.72 1.31 4.67
C ASN A 19 8.45 1.90 3.44
N SER A 20 8.62 1.10 2.38
CA SER A 20 9.21 1.52 1.10
C SER A 20 8.18 1.43 -0.01
N VAL A 21 8.15 2.44 -0.88
CA VAL A 21 7.28 2.45 -2.08
C VAL A 21 7.67 1.28 -2.99
N GLU A 22 8.97 1.10 -3.26
CA GLU A 22 9.49 0.04 -4.13
C GLU A 22 9.11 -1.35 -3.61
N ASP A 23 9.33 -1.62 -2.32
CA ASP A 23 8.95 -2.90 -1.72
C ASP A 23 7.45 -3.13 -1.76
N SER A 24 6.66 -2.07 -1.51
CA SER A 24 5.19 -2.16 -1.55
C SER A 24 4.71 -2.54 -2.94
N LEU A 25 5.23 -1.89 -3.98
CA LEU A 25 4.91 -2.20 -5.37
C LEU A 25 5.31 -3.63 -5.72
N GLY A 26 6.54 -4.05 -5.37
CA GLY A 26 7.01 -5.41 -5.62
C GLY A 26 6.17 -6.49 -4.93
N ILE A 27 5.72 -6.26 -3.69
CA ILE A 27 4.83 -7.19 -2.98
C ILE A 27 3.46 -7.28 -3.67
N ILE A 28 2.89 -6.14 -4.06
CA ILE A 28 1.58 -6.09 -4.73
C ILE A 28 1.63 -6.83 -6.07
N GLU A 29 2.69 -6.60 -6.85
CA GLU A 29 2.92 -7.28 -8.12
C GLU A 29 3.13 -8.79 -7.93
N ALA A 30 3.93 -9.20 -6.95
CA ALA A 30 4.23 -10.62 -6.70
C ALA A 30 3.02 -11.41 -6.18
N GLN A 31 2.19 -10.80 -5.33
CA GLN A 31 0.94 -11.43 -4.86
C GLN A 31 -0.12 -11.47 -5.96
N GLY A 32 -0.17 -10.44 -6.79
CA GLY A 32 -1.18 -10.24 -7.82
C GLY A 32 -2.52 -9.73 -7.27
N PRO A 33 -3.27 -8.94 -8.06
CA PRO A 33 -4.43 -8.19 -7.58
C PRO A 33 -5.60 -9.07 -7.07
N LYS A 34 -5.68 -10.33 -7.51
CA LYS A 34 -6.74 -11.26 -7.08
C LYS A 34 -6.48 -11.91 -5.73
N SER A 35 -5.27 -11.84 -5.18
CA SER A 35 -4.95 -12.42 -3.88
C SER A 35 -5.00 -11.40 -2.75
N ILE A 36 -5.07 -10.10 -3.07
CA ILE A 36 -5.13 -9.00 -2.11
C ILE A 36 -6.59 -8.63 -1.83
N SER A 37 -6.91 -8.46 -0.55
CA SER A 37 -8.23 -8.03 -0.07
C SER A 37 -8.32 -6.51 0.00
N THR A 38 -7.32 -5.86 0.60
CA THR A 38 -7.27 -4.41 0.73
C THR A 38 -5.84 -3.92 0.88
N ILE A 39 -5.61 -2.66 0.53
CA ILE A 39 -4.35 -1.94 0.73
C ILE A 39 -4.67 -0.63 1.44
N GLN A 40 -3.92 -0.35 2.50
CA GLN A 40 -3.95 0.92 3.20
C GLN A 40 -2.58 1.58 3.09
N ILE A 41 -2.57 2.83 2.64
CA ILE A 41 -1.35 3.62 2.49
C ILE A 41 -1.37 4.71 3.55
N ASN A 42 -0.35 4.75 4.39
CA ASN A 42 -0.13 5.82 5.33
C ASN A 42 1.04 6.65 4.80
N ALA A 43 0.79 7.92 4.49
CA ALA A 43 1.81 8.85 4.03
C ALA A 43 2.05 9.96 5.05
N ARG A 44 3.29 10.41 5.15
CA ARG A 44 3.70 11.52 6.01
C ARG A 44 3.62 12.83 5.23
N ASP A 45 2.88 13.76 5.78
CA ASP A 45 2.71 15.13 5.29
C ASP A 45 3.18 16.08 6.41
N GLY A 46 4.48 16.39 6.40
CA GLY A 46 5.16 17.09 7.49
C GLY A 46 5.09 16.31 8.81
N ASN A 47 4.32 16.83 9.78
CA ASN A 47 4.12 16.21 11.09
C ASN A 47 2.85 15.35 11.18
N PHE A 48 2.08 15.25 10.11
CA PHE A 48 0.83 14.50 10.08
C PHE A 48 1.00 13.20 9.30
N ILE A 49 0.32 12.15 9.77
CA ILE A 49 0.14 10.91 9.01
C ILE A 49 -1.26 10.97 8.40
N ARG A 50 -1.33 10.85 7.08
CA ARG A 50 -2.57 10.72 6.32
C ARG A 50 -2.75 9.27 5.90
N THR A 51 -3.92 8.72 6.14
CA THR A 51 -4.28 7.36 5.77
C THR A 51 -5.20 7.38 4.56
N TYR A 52 -4.83 6.62 3.54
CA TYR A 52 -5.57 6.42 2.31
C TYR A 52 -6.04 4.97 2.27
N HIS A 53 -7.35 4.79 2.20
CA HIS A 53 -7.99 3.50 1.94
C HIS A 53 -8.29 3.45 0.45
N CYS A 54 -7.55 2.64 -0.29
CA CYS A 54 -7.72 2.53 -1.72
C CYS A 54 -8.86 1.56 -2.04
N ASN A 55 -9.77 1.98 -2.94
CA ASN A 55 -10.97 1.20 -3.28
C ASN A 55 -10.65 0.00 -4.18
N ASN A 56 -9.55 0.06 -4.91
CA ASN A 56 -9.06 -1.00 -5.77
C ASN A 56 -7.51 -0.98 -5.83
N ILE A 57 -6.93 -2.00 -6.47
CA ILE A 57 -5.47 -2.15 -6.56
C ILE A 57 -4.85 -1.10 -7.48
N GLU A 58 -5.50 -0.71 -8.59
CA GLU A 58 -4.97 0.29 -9.52
C GLU A 58 -4.82 1.66 -8.83
N ASP A 59 -5.84 2.11 -8.10
CA ASP A 59 -5.78 3.31 -7.27
C ASP A 59 -4.66 3.21 -6.23
N SER A 60 -4.42 2.01 -5.68
CA SER A 60 -3.35 1.80 -4.70
C SER A 60 -1.96 1.98 -5.33
N LEU A 61 -1.77 1.41 -6.52
CA LEU A 61 -0.53 1.54 -7.29
C LEU A 61 -0.29 2.99 -7.71
N GLU A 62 -1.32 3.67 -8.23
CA GLU A 62 -1.22 5.08 -8.61
C GLU A 62 -0.87 5.96 -7.41
N ASN A 63 -1.52 5.76 -6.26
CA ASN A 63 -1.19 6.49 -5.04
C ASN A 63 0.26 6.23 -4.59
N LEU A 64 0.72 4.97 -4.61
CA LEU A 64 2.11 4.65 -4.28
C LEU A 64 3.13 5.29 -5.23
N MET A 65 2.85 5.31 -6.54
CA MET A 65 3.72 5.93 -7.54
C MET A 65 3.77 7.46 -7.45
N ASN A 66 2.75 8.08 -6.85
CA ASN A 66 2.63 9.53 -6.68
C ASN A 66 3.12 10.04 -5.30
N LEU A 67 3.59 9.15 -4.43
CA LEU A 67 4.26 9.52 -3.17
C LEU A 67 5.74 9.81 -3.43
#